data_AF-A0A4Y7KP02-F1
#
_entry.id   AF-A0A4Y7KP02-F1
#
_cell.length_a   1.000
_cell.length_b   1.000
_cell.length_c   1.000
_cell.angle_alpha   90.00
_cell.angle_beta   90.00
_cell.angle_gamma   90.00
#
_symmetry.space_group_name_H-M   'P 1'
#
loop_
_entity.id
_entity.type
_entity.pdbx_description
1 polymer ?
#
loop_
_entity_poly.entity_id
_entity_poly.type
_entity_poly.pdbx_seq_one_letter_code
_entity_poly.pdbx_strand_id
1 'polypeptide(L)'
;MIDILCEIDLNRSIVDGFVVSWSRNGCVQSRAMFIVWSFLQLLKRYPGLVPDVDLMFDCMDRPVLNRTEYSGKIQPPLFRYCTTNAHFDIPFPDWSFWGWPEVNIGPWDGEFRSTKQGSQAKEWIKRWPRAYWKGTQMSDSERKTIRI
;
A
#
# COMPACT_ATOMS: atom_id res chain seq x y z
N MET A 1 -0.30 -24.66 -3.35
CA MET A 1 0.37 -24.12 -2.14
C MET A 1 1.82 -23.72 -2.46
N ILE A 2 2.55 -24.52 -3.23
CA ILE A 2 3.92 -24.21 -3.68
C ILE A 2 3.97 -23.06 -4.70
N ASP A 3 2.99 -22.94 -5.60
CA ASP A 3 3.03 -21.91 -6.66
C ASP A 3 2.89 -20.48 -6.12
N ILE A 4 2.04 -20.26 -5.13
CA ILE A 4 1.85 -18.94 -4.48
C ILE A 4 3.09 -18.53 -3.67
N LEU A 5 3.79 -19.49 -3.05
CA LEU A 5 5.05 -19.21 -2.37
C LEU A 5 6.18 -18.78 -3.34
N CYS A 6 6.00 -19.00 -4.65
CA CYS A 6 6.94 -18.56 -5.67
C CYS A 6 6.66 -17.13 -6.18
N GLU A 7 5.41 -16.67 -6.09
CA GLU A 7 4.99 -15.31 -6.48
C GLU A 7 5.01 -14.30 -5.33
N ILE A 8 5.14 -14.74 -4.07
CA ILE A 8 5.18 -13.82 -2.93
C ILE A 8 6.56 -13.14 -2.84
N ASP A 9 6.54 -11.83 -3.08
CA ASP A 9 7.74 -11.01 -3.24
C ASP A 9 8.54 -10.81 -1.94
N LEU A 10 7.90 -10.79 -0.76
CA LEU A 10 8.56 -10.51 0.51
C LEU A 10 8.01 -11.36 1.67
N ASN A 11 8.91 -12.00 2.43
CA ASN A 11 8.60 -12.46 3.78
C ASN A 11 9.25 -11.51 4.79
N ARG A 12 8.53 -11.19 5.86
CA ARG A 12 8.97 -10.32 6.95
C ARG A 12 8.68 -10.99 8.27
N SER A 13 9.69 -11.13 9.10
CA SER A 13 9.54 -11.68 10.44
C SER A 13 9.94 -10.62 11.45
N ILE A 14 9.17 -10.50 12.54
CA ILE A 14 9.61 -9.80 13.74
C ILE A 14 10.02 -10.88 14.73
N VAL A 15 11.26 -10.84 15.20
CA VAL A 15 11.81 -11.78 16.17
C VAL A 15 12.60 -10.99 17.20
N ASP A 16 12.22 -11.08 18.47
CA ASP A 16 12.85 -10.36 19.60
C ASP A 16 12.94 -8.84 19.35
N GLY A 17 11.97 -8.27 18.63
CA GLY A 17 11.96 -6.86 18.26
C GLY A 17 12.89 -6.47 17.10
N PHE A 18 13.47 -7.42 16.38
CA PHE A 18 14.22 -7.20 15.15
C PHE A 18 13.39 -7.54 13.92
N VAL A 19 13.53 -6.72 12.85
CA VAL A 19 12.90 -7.00 11.54
C VAL A 19 13.85 -7.83 10.70
N VAL A 20 13.47 -9.08 10.43
CA VAL A 20 14.15 -9.98 9.49
C VAL A 20 13.39 -9.97 8.17
N SER A 21 14.11 -9.90 7.06
CA SER A 21 13.53 -9.60 5.75
C SER A 21 14.18 -10.43 4.66
N TRP A 22 13.37 -11.18 3.92
CA TRP A 22 13.81 -11.94 2.75
C TRP A 22 12.93 -11.60 1.55
N SER A 23 13.53 -11.59 0.37
CA SER A 23 12.86 -11.26 -0.89
C SER A 23 13.23 -12.33 -1.91
N ARG A 24 12.22 -12.91 -2.58
CA ARG A 24 12.43 -13.85 -3.69
C ARG A 24 12.42 -13.14 -5.03
N ASN A 25 11.51 -12.18 -5.20
CA ASN A 25 11.37 -11.34 -6.37
C ASN A 25 11.58 -9.89 -5.95
N GLY A 26 12.21 -9.09 -6.83
CA GLY A 26 12.48 -7.69 -6.52
C GLY A 26 11.21 -6.84 -6.51
N CYS A 27 11.05 -5.99 -5.50
CA CYS A 27 10.00 -4.98 -5.48
C CYS A 27 10.30 -3.84 -6.46
N VAL A 28 9.25 -3.31 -7.06
CA VAL A 28 9.32 -2.08 -7.86
C VAL A 28 9.66 -0.91 -6.93
N GLN A 29 10.58 -0.05 -7.36
CA GLN A 29 10.93 1.20 -6.66
C GLN A 29 11.36 0.99 -5.19
N SER A 30 11.30 2.05 -4.38
CA SER A 30 11.61 2.04 -2.94
C SER A 30 10.57 1.34 -2.05
N ARG A 31 9.59 0.62 -2.61
CA ARG A 31 8.45 0.03 -1.88
C ARG A 31 8.89 -0.92 -0.76
N ALA A 32 9.88 -1.79 -1.02
CA ALA A 32 10.39 -2.73 -0.01
C ALA A 32 11.02 -2.01 1.20
N MET A 33 11.69 -0.88 0.96
CA MET A 33 12.31 -0.07 2.02
C MET A 33 11.25 0.58 2.91
N PHE A 34 10.14 1.05 2.32
CA PHE A 34 9.05 1.63 3.09
C PHE A 34 8.30 0.59 3.95
N ILE A 35 8.18 -0.66 3.49
CA ILE A 35 7.67 -1.76 4.34
C ILE A 35 8.59 -1.99 5.53
N VAL A 36 9.92 -2.01 5.34
CA VAL A 36 10.84 -2.11 6.48
C VAL A 36 10.70 -0.88 7.39
N TRP A 37 10.53 0.30 6.79
CA TRP A 37 10.46 1.52 7.56
C TRP A 37 9.19 1.61 8.42
N SER A 38 8.08 1.05 7.95
CA SER A 38 6.82 0.98 8.69
C SER A 38 6.95 0.10 9.94
N PHE A 39 7.63 -1.05 9.83
CA PHE A 39 7.84 -1.96 10.96
C PHE A 39 8.77 -1.39 12.01
N LEU A 40 9.87 -0.77 11.60
CA LEU A 40 10.76 -0.11 12.56
C LEU A 40 10.05 1.04 13.29
N GLN A 41 9.14 1.75 12.63
CA GLN A 41 8.29 2.75 13.29
C GLN A 41 7.27 2.11 14.24
N LEU A 42 6.66 0.99 13.88
CA LEU A 42 5.78 0.21 14.75
C LEU A 42 6.51 -0.23 16.02
N LEU A 43 7.71 -0.80 15.88
CA LEU A 43 8.56 -1.25 16.98
C LEU A 43 9.01 -0.08 17.86
N LYS A 44 9.36 1.06 17.25
CA LYS A 44 9.70 2.28 17.99
C LYS A 44 8.50 2.84 18.77
N ARG A 45 7.29 2.74 18.21
CA ARG A 45 6.05 3.24 18.82
C ARG A 45 5.58 2.34 19.96
N TYR A 46 5.78 1.04 19.85
CA TYR A 46 5.29 0.02 20.78
C TYR A 46 6.43 -0.92 21.24
N PRO A 47 7.43 -0.42 21.95
CA PRO A 47 8.58 -1.21 22.36
C PRO A 47 8.16 -2.34 23.31
N GLY A 48 8.54 -3.58 22.99
CA GLY A 48 8.24 -4.78 23.78
C GLY A 48 6.79 -5.26 23.74
N LEU A 49 5.92 -4.61 22.96
CA LEU A 49 4.50 -4.98 22.82
C LEU A 49 4.18 -5.64 21.48
N VAL A 50 5.08 -5.53 20.50
CA VAL A 50 4.93 -6.20 19.20
C VAL A 50 5.38 -7.65 19.38
N PRO A 51 4.48 -8.63 19.18
CA PRO A 51 4.84 -10.04 19.31
C PRO A 51 5.71 -10.49 18.14
N ASP A 52 6.39 -11.61 18.35
CA ASP A 52 7.04 -12.30 17.25
C ASP A 52 5.98 -12.79 16.26
N VAL A 53 6.18 -12.46 14.99
CA VAL A 53 5.21 -12.75 13.93
C VAL A 53 5.89 -12.85 12.57
N ASP A 54 5.45 -13.83 11.78
CA ASP A 54 5.75 -13.93 10.36
C ASP A 54 4.63 -13.28 9.55
N LEU A 55 5.00 -12.36 8.67
CA LEU A 55 4.10 -11.59 7.82
C LEU A 55 4.54 -11.71 6.36
N MET A 56 3.60 -12.08 5.49
CA MET A 56 3.85 -12.17 4.07
C MET A 56 3.40 -10.86 3.40
N PHE A 57 4.28 -10.22 2.64
CA PHE A 57 3.98 -8.98 1.93
C PHE A 57 4.20 -9.16 0.45
N ASP A 58 3.34 -8.53 -0.33
CA ASP A 58 3.57 -8.34 -1.75
C ASP A 58 3.42 -6.85 -2.08
N CYS A 59 4.44 -6.34 -2.77
CA CYS A 59 4.62 -4.93 -3.03
C CYS A 59 4.03 -4.46 -4.37
N MET A 60 3.33 -5.32 -5.10
CA MET A 60 2.67 -4.98 -6.38
C MET A 60 1.27 -4.39 -6.18
N ASP A 61 0.74 -3.76 -7.22
CA ASP A 61 -0.47 -2.92 -7.11
C ASP A 61 -1.79 -3.71 -7.06
N ARG A 62 -1.85 -4.90 -7.68
CA ARG A 62 -3.10 -5.66 -7.85
C ARG A 62 -3.24 -6.75 -6.80
N PRO A 63 -4.45 -7.01 -6.27
CA PRO A 63 -4.68 -8.15 -5.40
C PRO A 63 -4.50 -9.47 -6.14
N VAL A 64 -4.19 -10.54 -5.39
CA VAL A 64 -3.84 -11.86 -5.97
C VAL A 64 -4.66 -12.99 -5.37
N LEU A 65 -5.10 -12.90 -4.11
CA LEU A 65 -5.80 -14.01 -3.44
C LEU A 65 -7.30 -14.04 -3.76
N ASN A 66 -7.67 -14.54 -4.94
CA ASN A 66 -9.07 -14.61 -5.37
C ASN A 66 -9.90 -15.57 -4.48
N ARG A 67 -11.04 -15.10 -3.98
CA ARG A 67 -11.91 -15.87 -3.08
C ARG A 67 -12.46 -17.15 -3.70
N THR A 68 -12.76 -17.15 -5.00
CA THR A 68 -13.32 -18.34 -5.66
C THR A 68 -12.29 -19.47 -5.73
N GLU A 69 -11.02 -19.13 -5.96
CA GLU A 69 -9.92 -20.10 -6.05
C GLU A 69 -9.53 -20.69 -4.69
N TYR A 70 -9.74 -19.92 -3.62
CA TYR A 70 -9.40 -20.29 -2.24
C TYR A 70 -10.60 -20.75 -1.41
N SER A 71 -11.79 -20.90 -2.00
CA SER A 71 -12.96 -21.42 -1.30
C SER A 71 -12.68 -22.83 -0.75
N GLY A 72 -12.80 -23.00 0.57
CA GLY A 72 -12.51 -24.27 1.26
C GLY A 72 -11.03 -24.62 1.40
N LYS A 73 -10.11 -23.70 1.07
CA LYS A 73 -8.66 -23.87 1.24
C LYS A 73 -8.15 -22.95 2.35
N ILE A 74 -7.02 -23.32 2.96
CA ILE A 74 -6.29 -22.42 3.84
C ILE A 74 -5.60 -21.36 2.98
N GLN A 75 -5.98 -20.10 3.18
CA GLN A 75 -5.38 -18.94 2.51
C GLN A 75 -4.14 -18.44 3.26
N PRO A 76 -3.08 -18.01 2.56
CA PRO A 76 -1.95 -17.36 3.20
C PRO A 76 -2.33 -15.95 3.70
N PRO A 77 -1.80 -15.49 4.84
CA PRO A 77 -2.01 -14.12 5.33
C PRO A 77 -1.14 -13.13 4.54
N LEU A 78 -1.56 -12.80 3.31
CA LEU A 78 -0.83 -11.91 2.42
C LEU A 78 -1.28 -10.45 2.60
N PHE A 79 -0.34 -9.59 2.97
CA PHE A 79 -0.54 -8.16 3.07
C PHE A 79 -0.22 -7.47 1.73
N ARG A 80 -1.12 -6.58 1.33
CA ARG A 80 -1.02 -5.79 0.09
C ARG A 80 -1.56 -4.38 0.26
N TYR A 81 -1.23 -3.51 -0.67
CA TYR A 81 -1.70 -2.12 -0.67
C TYR A 81 -3.16 -1.99 -1.14
N CYS A 82 -3.60 -2.84 -2.05
CA CYS A 82 -4.95 -2.84 -2.61
C CYS A 82 -5.61 -4.20 -2.42
N THR A 83 -6.92 -4.19 -2.19
CA THR A 83 -7.77 -5.38 -2.13
C THR A 83 -9.15 -5.08 -2.72
N THR A 84 -9.96 -6.10 -2.99
CA THR A 84 -11.37 -5.94 -3.36
C THR A 84 -12.23 -6.96 -2.61
N ASN A 85 -13.56 -6.81 -2.67
CA ASN A 85 -14.48 -7.77 -2.08
C ASN A 85 -14.33 -9.19 -2.63
N ALA A 86 -13.73 -9.35 -3.81
CA ALA A 86 -13.46 -10.64 -4.44
C ALA A 86 -12.14 -11.29 -3.97
N HIS A 87 -11.36 -10.63 -3.10
CA HIS A 87 -10.04 -11.10 -2.69
C HIS A 87 -9.92 -11.25 -1.16
N PHE A 88 -8.91 -12.03 -0.75
CA PHE A 88 -8.54 -12.25 0.65
C PHE A 88 -7.30 -11.46 1.09
N ASP A 89 -6.66 -10.71 0.19
CA ASP A 89 -5.51 -9.86 0.51
C ASP A 89 -5.85 -8.88 1.63
N ILE A 90 -4.97 -8.79 2.62
CA ILE A 90 -5.13 -7.95 3.80
C ILE A 90 -4.57 -6.55 3.48
N PRO A 91 -5.41 -5.49 3.51
CA PRO A 91 -4.94 -4.16 3.18
C PRO A 91 -3.95 -3.65 4.23
N PHE A 92 -2.82 -3.12 3.77
CA PHE A 92 -1.79 -2.48 4.56
C PHE A 92 -1.55 -1.06 4.04
N PRO A 93 -1.21 -0.07 4.91
CA PRO A 93 -0.88 1.28 4.47
C PRO A 93 0.17 1.27 3.35
N ASP A 94 -0.09 2.03 2.29
CA ASP A 94 0.79 2.07 1.16
C ASP A 94 2.10 2.80 1.45
N TRP A 95 3.12 2.53 0.63
CA TRP A 95 4.43 3.16 0.78
C TRP A 95 4.34 4.69 0.67
N SER A 96 3.36 5.20 -0.09
CA SER A 96 3.15 6.63 -0.29
C SER A 96 2.79 7.37 1.00
N PHE A 97 2.34 6.67 2.05
CA PHE A 97 2.15 7.26 3.37
C PHE A 97 3.44 7.92 3.91
N TRP A 98 4.61 7.31 3.66
CA TRP A 98 5.92 7.85 4.03
C TRP A 98 6.57 8.69 2.92
N GLY A 99 5.86 8.85 1.80
CA GLY A 99 6.31 9.58 0.62
C GLY A 99 6.62 8.66 -0.55
N TRP A 100 6.73 9.27 -1.73
CA TRP A 100 7.07 8.58 -2.96
C TRP A 100 8.01 9.46 -3.79
N PRO A 101 9.32 9.42 -3.50
CA PRO A 101 10.32 10.29 -4.13
C PRO A 101 10.36 10.17 -5.66
N GLU A 102 10.15 8.97 -6.18
CA GLU A 102 10.20 8.67 -7.62
C GLU A 102 9.15 9.44 -8.44
N VAL A 103 8.10 9.95 -7.79
CA VAL A 103 7.06 10.78 -8.42
C VAL A 103 6.86 12.11 -7.70
N ASN A 104 7.82 12.53 -6.87
CA ASN A 104 7.82 13.79 -6.14
C ASN A 104 6.58 14.00 -5.24
N ILE A 105 6.18 12.96 -4.52
CA ILE A 105 5.14 13.04 -3.48
C ILE A 105 5.81 13.02 -2.12
N GLY A 106 5.50 14.03 -1.28
CA GLY A 106 6.00 14.11 0.09
C GLY A 106 5.31 13.12 1.04
N PRO A 107 5.82 12.97 2.28
CA PRO A 107 5.16 12.17 3.30
C PRO A 107 3.78 12.73 3.65
N TRP A 108 2.86 11.84 4.04
CA TRP A 108 1.45 12.16 4.25
C TRP A 108 1.21 13.31 5.21
N ASP A 109 1.98 13.43 6.29
CA ASP A 109 1.85 14.52 7.26
C ASP A 109 2.01 15.92 6.63
N GLY A 110 2.94 16.05 5.68
CA GLY A 110 3.16 17.30 4.94
C GLY A 110 2.05 17.56 3.94
N GLU A 111 1.72 16.55 3.13
CA GLU A 111 0.69 16.63 2.10
C GLU A 111 -0.70 16.92 2.68
N PHE A 112 -1.03 16.31 3.82
CA PHE A 112 -2.29 16.54 4.52
C PHE A 112 -2.42 18.00 4.98
N ARG A 113 -1.37 18.57 5.58
CA ARG A 113 -1.37 19.98 6.00
C ARG A 113 -1.49 20.93 4.81
N SER A 114 -0.72 20.71 3.75
CA SER A 114 -0.79 21.50 2.51
C SER A 114 -2.19 21.45 1.89
N THR A 115 -2.77 20.25 1.80
CA THR A 115 -4.13 20.05 1.28
C THR A 115 -5.19 20.77 2.12
N LYS A 116 -5.07 20.72 3.45
CA LYS A 116 -6.00 21.44 4.35
C LYS A 116 -5.90 22.95 4.19
N GLN A 117 -4.69 23.50 4.11
CA GLN A 117 -4.46 24.93 3.85
C GLN A 117 -5.07 25.35 2.51
N GLY A 118 -4.79 24.60 1.44
CA GLY A 118 -5.38 24.86 0.11
C GLY A 118 -6.90 24.78 0.11
N SER A 119 -7.49 23.85 0.86
CA SER A 119 -8.95 23.72 0.99
C SER A 119 -9.58 24.90 1.73
N GLN A 120 -8.91 25.42 2.77
CA GLN A 120 -9.37 26.56 3.59
C GLN A 120 -9.19 27.91 2.89
N ALA A 121 -8.24 28.02 1.95
CA ALA A 121 -8.00 29.25 1.19
C ALA A 121 -9.21 29.68 0.32
N LYS A 122 -10.15 28.77 0.04
CA LYS A 122 -11.31 29.05 -0.83
C LYS A 122 -12.57 28.34 -0.36
N GLU A 123 -13.54 29.13 0.07
CA GLU A 123 -14.90 28.67 0.40
C GLU A 123 -15.51 27.87 -0.74
N TRP A 124 -16.31 26.86 -0.37
CA TRP A 124 -16.95 25.94 -1.31
C TRP A 124 -17.73 26.68 -2.42
N ILE A 125 -18.57 27.65 -2.05
CA ILE A 125 -19.42 28.38 -3.00
C ILE A 125 -18.62 29.22 -4.01
N LYS A 126 -17.37 29.56 -3.69
CA LYS A 126 -16.49 30.35 -4.56
C LYS A 126 -15.71 29.45 -5.53
N ARG A 127 -15.70 28.12 -5.34
CA ARG A 127 -14.98 27.16 -6.20
C ARG A 127 -15.58 27.13 -7.60
N TRP A 128 -14.77 26.79 -8.60
CA TRP A 128 -15.25 26.75 -9.98
C TRP A 128 -16.21 25.57 -10.13
N PRO A 129 -17.40 25.76 -10.72
CA PRO A 129 -18.40 24.70 -10.89
C PRO A 129 -18.03 23.81 -12.09
N ARG A 130 -16.80 23.29 -12.10
CA ARG A 130 -16.26 22.43 -13.15
C ARG A 130 -15.58 21.23 -12.50
N ALA A 131 -15.82 20.05 -13.07
CA ALA A 131 -15.01 18.89 -12.73
C ALA A 131 -13.55 19.14 -13.17
N TYR A 132 -12.60 18.66 -12.38
CA TYR A 132 -11.17 18.77 -12.68
C TYR A 132 -10.53 17.40 -12.52
N TRP A 133 -9.73 16.99 -13.50
CA TRP A 133 -8.91 15.80 -13.43
C TRP A 133 -7.57 16.05 -14.13
N LYS A 134 -6.50 15.57 -13.50
CA LYS A 134 -5.14 15.57 -14.04
C LYS A 134 -4.48 14.26 -13.65
N GLY A 135 -4.09 13.46 -14.64
CA GLY A 135 -3.44 12.18 -14.43
C GLY A 135 -3.06 11.51 -15.74
N THR A 136 -2.48 10.32 -15.65
CA THR A 136 -2.17 9.51 -16.83
C THR A 136 -3.38 8.67 -17.24
N GLN A 137 -3.55 8.48 -18.56
CA GLN A 137 -4.65 7.69 -19.13
C GLN A 137 -4.34 6.18 -19.21
N MET A 138 -3.13 5.77 -18.83
CA MET A 138 -2.58 4.45 -19.21
C MET A 138 -3.19 3.24 -18.51
N SER A 139 -3.85 3.42 -17.36
CA SER A 139 -4.18 2.27 -16.49
C SER A 139 -5.65 1.85 -16.46
N ASP A 140 -6.55 2.60 -17.11
CA ASP A 140 -7.99 2.42 -16.86
C ASP A 140 -8.85 2.87 -18.04
N SER A 141 -9.58 1.93 -18.65
CA SER A 141 -10.54 2.21 -19.72
C SER A 141 -11.67 3.13 -19.27
N GLU A 142 -12.02 3.12 -17.98
CA GLU A 142 -13.08 3.96 -17.43
C GLU A 142 -12.70 5.44 -17.48
N ARG A 143 -11.41 5.78 -17.37
CA ARG A 143 -10.92 7.16 -17.48
C ARG A 143 -11.13 7.78 -18.86
N LYS A 144 -11.27 6.96 -19.91
CA LYS A 144 -11.62 7.44 -21.26
C LYS A 144 -13.02 8.02 -21.35
N THR A 145 -13.88 7.73 -20.36
CA THR A 145 -15.25 8.24 -20.30
C THR A 145 -15.35 9.62 -19.65
N ILE A 146 -14.27 10.09 -18.99
CA ILE A 146 -14.21 11.43 -18.41
C ILE A 146 -14.18 12.45 -19.56
N ARG A 147 -15.35 12.97 -19.91
CA ARG A 147 -15.51 14.11 -20.81
C ARG A 147 -15.48 15.38 -19.98
N ILE A 148 -14.31 16.03 -19.91
CA ILE A 148 -14.13 17.35 -19.26
C ILE A 148 -14.29 18.44 -20.31
#